data_AF-A0A3D1E7K6-F1
#
_entry.id   AF-A0A3D1E7K6-F1
#
_cell.length_a   1.000
_cell.length_b   1.000
_cell.length_c   1.000
_cell.angle_alpha   90.00
_cell.angle_beta   90.00
_cell.angle_gamma   90.00
#
_symmetry.space_group_name_H-M   'P 1'
#
loop_
_entity.id
_entity.type
_entity.pdbx_description
1 polymer ?
#
loop_
_entity_poly.entity_id
_entity_poly.type
_entity_poly.pdbx_seq_one_letter_code
_entity_poly.pdbx_strand_id
1 'polypeptide(L)'
;MEEQYRQDPSNLVKVVLFGPESTGKTTLSEQLARYYSTLWVPEYARQYLQDKWNEERKTCEPQDLLPIAQGQIFLENKLSKKADRLLICDTDLLETKVYSEAYYLGYCDPILERNALL
;
A
#
# COMPACT_ATOMS: atom_id res chain seq x y z
N MET A 1 -14.41 6.05 -11.45
CA MET A 1 -14.38 5.86 -9.99
C MET A 1 -13.59 4.61 -9.64
N GLU A 2 -13.81 3.46 -10.32
CA GLU A 2 -13.04 2.22 -10.09
C GLU A 2 -11.55 2.27 -10.51
N GLU A 3 -11.18 3.04 -11.54
CA GLU A 3 -9.78 3.19 -12.01
C GLU A 3 -8.80 3.66 -10.92
N GLN A 4 -9.28 4.28 -9.85
CA GLN A 4 -8.43 4.82 -8.78
C GLN A 4 -7.85 3.74 -7.87
N TYR A 5 -8.38 2.51 -7.92
CA TYR A 5 -7.97 1.39 -7.07
C TYR A 5 -7.29 0.28 -7.89
N ARG A 6 -6.96 0.56 -9.16
CA ARG A 6 -6.40 -0.43 -10.07
C ARG A 6 -4.95 -0.10 -10.40
N GLN A 7 -4.11 -1.13 -10.42
CA GLN A 7 -2.77 -1.02 -10.93
C GLN A 7 -2.76 -0.81 -12.46
N ASP A 8 -1.91 0.10 -12.94
CA ASP A 8 -1.61 0.26 -14.36
C ASP A 8 -0.91 -1.01 -14.88
N PRO A 9 -1.29 -1.54 -16.05
CA PRO A 9 -0.59 -2.68 -16.66
C PRO A 9 0.90 -2.37 -16.84
N SER A 10 1.76 -3.31 -16.46
CA SER A 10 3.22 -3.18 -16.63
C SER A 10 3.85 -4.55 -16.86
N ASN A 11 4.99 -4.59 -17.55
CA ASN A 11 5.79 -5.80 -17.73
C ASN A 11 6.77 -6.04 -16.56
N LEU A 12 6.57 -5.34 -15.44
CA LEU A 12 7.43 -5.44 -14.26
C LEU A 12 7.08 -6.68 -13.43
N VAL A 13 8.10 -7.29 -12.85
CA VAL A 13 7.91 -8.16 -11.68
C VAL A 13 7.69 -7.26 -10.46
N LYS A 14 6.55 -7.38 -9.80
CA LYS A 14 6.28 -6.72 -8.53
C LYS A 14 6.48 -7.70 -7.38
N VAL A 15 7.26 -7.31 -6.38
CA VAL A 15 7.46 -8.07 -5.15
C VAL A 15 6.87 -7.28 -4.00
N VAL A 16 5.77 -7.78 -3.43
CA VAL A 16 5.09 -7.15 -2.31
C VAL A 16 5.56 -7.77 -1.00
N LEU A 17 5.89 -6.91 -0.03
CA LEU A 17 6.11 -7.30 1.35
C LEU A 17 4.84 -7.02 2.14
N PHE A 18 4.21 -8.09 2.62
CA PHE A 18 2.96 -8.08 3.36
C PHE A 18 3.18 -8.60 4.79
N GLY A 19 2.50 -8.03 5.78
CA GLY A 19 2.51 -8.48 7.15
C GLY A 19 2.35 -7.35 8.18
N PRO A 20 2.28 -7.66 9.48
CA PRO A 20 1.94 -6.67 10.51
C PRO A 20 2.90 -5.49 10.62
N GLU A 21 2.47 -4.41 11.26
CA GLU A 21 3.34 -3.27 11.58
C GLU A 21 4.53 -3.69 12.45
N SER A 22 5.64 -2.95 12.33
CA SER A 22 6.85 -3.16 13.15
C SER A 22 7.54 -4.54 13.00
N THR A 23 7.33 -5.22 11.86
CA THR A 23 7.97 -6.51 11.53
C THR A 23 9.17 -6.38 10.58
N GLY A 24 9.59 -5.15 10.26
CA GLY A 24 10.78 -4.88 9.43
C GLY A 24 10.53 -4.75 7.93
N LYS A 25 9.26 -4.77 7.47
CA LYS A 25 8.90 -4.66 6.04
C LYS A 25 9.58 -3.50 5.32
N THR A 26 9.44 -2.27 5.82
CA THR A 26 10.06 -1.08 5.21
C THR A 26 11.56 -1.20 5.10
N THR A 27 12.22 -1.62 6.19
CA THR A 27 13.67 -1.80 6.19
C THR A 27 14.10 -2.83 5.15
N LEU A 28 13.38 -3.95 5.05
CA LEU A 28 13.67 -4.98 4.05
C LEU A 28 13.37 -4.50 2.62
N SER A 29 12.26 -3.80 2.39
CA SER A 29 11.90 -3.22 1.09
C SER A 29 12.98 -2.27 0.58
N GLU A 30 13.47 -1.37 1.44
CA GLU A 30 14.58 -0.48 1.14
C GLU A 30 15.88 -1.24 0.82
N GLN A 31 16.20 -2.24 1.63
CA GLN A 31 17.41 -3.05 1.43
C GLN A 31 17.36 -3.85 0.13
N LEU A 32 16.21 -4.46 -0.20
CA LEU A 32 15.99 -5.19 -1.45
C LEU A 32 16.09 -4.27 -2.66
N ALA A 33 15.45 -3.10 -2.61
CA ALA A 33 15.54 -2.13 -3.69
C ALA A 33 16.97 -1.64 -3.93
N ARG A 34 17.74 -1.37 -2.86
CA ARG A 34 19.17 -1.05 -2.97
C ARG A 34 19.97 -2.21 -3.55
N TYR A 35 19.75 -3.42 -3.07
CA TYR A 35 20.47 -4.62 -3.51
C TYR A 35 20.26 -4.91 -5.00
N TYR A 36 19.01 -4.82 -5.46
CA TYR A 36 18.65 -5.04 -6.86
C TYR A 36 18.81 -3.79 -7.75
N SER A 37 19.32 -2.68 -7.22
CA SER A 37 19.41 -1.39 -7.92
C SER A 37 18.09 -0.98 -8.59
N THR A 38 16.99 -1.05 -7.83
CA THR A 38 15.65 -0.69 -8.31
C THR A 38 14.93 0.25 -7.33
N LEU A 39 13.67 0.59 -7.65
CA LEU A 39 12.79 1.43 -6.83
C LEU A 39 11.99 0.58 -5.84
N TRP A 40 11.57 1.20 -4.74
CA TRP A 40 10.52 0.68 -3.88
C TRP A 40 9.35 1.66 -3.74
N VAL A 41 8.15 1.11 -3.57
CA VAL A 41 6.94 1.83 -3.17
C VAL A 41 6.87 1.81 -1.65
N PRO A 42 6.86 2.97 -0.96
CA PRO A 42 6.66 3.00 0.50
C PRO A 42 5.20 2.73 0.86
N GLU A 43 4.98 2.21 2.07
CA GLU A 43 3.64 2.06 2.67
C GLU A 43 2.95 3.42 2.82
N TYR A 44 1.91 3.67 2.02
CA TYR A 44 1.21 4.96 2.02
C TYR A 44 0.52 5.25 3.36
N ALA A 45 -0.06 4.22 3.98
CA ALA A 45 -0.76 4.30 5.26
C ALA A 45 0.09 4.97 6.35
N ARG A 46 1.40 4.71 6.35
CA ARG A 46 2.32 5.29 7.33
C ARG A 46 2.35 6.80 7.29
N GLN A 47 2.55 7.37 6.10
CA GLN A 47 2.61 8.82 5.96
C GLN A 47 1.24 9.44 6.25
N TYR A 48 0.19 8.87 5.67
CA TYR A 48 -1.19 9.34 5.85
C TYR A 48 -1.59 9.41 7.33
N LEU A 49 -1.38 8.33 8.08
CA LEU A 49 -1.75 8.26 9.49
C LEU A 49 -0.83 9.12 10.38
N GLN A 50 0.43 9.29 10.00
CA GLN A 50 1.32 10.21 10.69
C GLN A 50 0.86 11.66 10.55
N ASP A 51 0.42 12.06 9.36
CA ASP A 51 -0.09 13.41 9.09
C ASP A 51 -1.41 13.64 9.84
N LYS A 52 -2.35 12.68 9.75
CA LYS A 52 -3.61 12.73 10.53
C LYS A 52 -3.37 12.84 12.03
N TRP A 53 -2.40 12.10 12.57
CA TRP A 53 -2.04 12.23 13.98
C TRP A 53 -1.46 13.60 14.32
N ASN A 54 -0.60 14.15 13.47
CA ASN A 54 0.04 15.44 13.69
C ASN A 54 -0.97 16.60 13.65
N GLU A 55 -1.95 16.53 12.73
CA GLU A 55 -2.92 17.59 12.49
C GLU A 55 -4.15 17.48 13.39
N GLU A 56 -4.69 16.27 13.56
CA GLU A 56 -5.98 16.03 14.23
C GLU A 56 -5.86 15.29 15.56
N ARG A 57 -4.71 14.71 15.89
CA ARG A 57 -4.52 13.83 17.06
C ARG A 57 -5.44 12.61 17.05
N LYS A 58 -5.76 12.09 15.86
CA LYS A 58 -6.59 10.90 15.66
C LYS A 58 -5.79 9.75 15.07
N THR A 59 -6.23 8.53 15.39
CA THR A 59 -5.73 7.29 14.79
C THR A 59 -6.52 6.95 13.52
N CYS A 60 -6.21 5.80 12.91
CA CYS A 60 -6.97 5.28 11.79
C CYS A 60 -8.44 5.08 12.16
N GLU A 61 -9.33 5.48 11.27
CA GLU A 61 -10.78 5.30 11.29
C GLU A 61 -11.23 4.62 9.99
N PRO A 62 -12.40 3.97 9.94
CA PRO A 62 -12.87 3.26 8.73
C PRO A 62 -12.87 4.11 7.45
N GLN A 63 -13.18 5.40 7.57
CA GLN A 63 -13.20 6.35 6.45
C GLN A 63 -11.82 6.65 5.84
N ASP A 64 -10.74 6.28 6.52
CA ASP A 64 -9.37 6.48 6.03
C ASP A 64 -8.94 5.38 5.06
N LEU A 65 -9.59 4.21 5.10
CA LEU A 65 -9.13 3.02 4.39
C LEU A 65 -9.16 3.19 2.86
N LEU A 66 -10.21 3.82 2.32
CA LEU A 66 -10.29 4.10 0.88
C LEU A 66 -9.26 5.16 0.43
N PRO A 67 -9.09 6.30 1.13
CA PRO A 67 -7.97 7.21 0.88
C PRO A 67 -6.60 6.54 0.93
N ILE A 68 -6.37 5.65 1.89
CA ILE A 68 -5.11 4.90 2.01
C ILE A 68 -4.91 3.98 0.81
N ALA A 69 -5.92 3.20 0.43
CA ALA A 69 -5.87 2.31 -0.72
C ALA A 69 -5.63 3.08 -2.03
N GLN A 70 -6.30 4.22 -2.21
CA GLN A 70 -6.11 5.09 -3.37
C GLN A 70 -4.68 5.65 -3.42
N GLY A 71 -4.16 6.11 -2.28
CA GLY A 71 -2.80 6.61 -2.17
C GLY A 71 -1.75 5.55 -2.49
N GLN A 72 -1.98 4.33 -2.01
CA GLN A 72 -1.12 3.18 -2.29
C GLN A 72 -1.07 2.86 -3.80
N ILE A 73 -2.22 2.70 -4.46
CA ILE A 73 -2.29 2.50 -5.92
C ILE A 73 -1.63 3.64 -6.69
N PHE A 74 -1.85 4.88 -6.26
CA PHE A 74 -1.22 6.04 -6.89
C PHE A 74 0.32 5.94 -6.86
N LEU A 75 0.91 5.58 -5.71
CA LEU A 75 2.35 5.41 -5.60
C LEU A 75 2.86 4.23 -6.43
N GLU A 76 2.16 3.10 -6.40
CA GLU A 76 2.51 1.93 -7.21
C GLU A 76 2.52 2.25 -8.71
N ASN A 77 1.48 2.90 -9.22
CA ASN A 77 1.37 3.29 -10.63
C ASN A 77 2.39 4.35 -11.03
N LYS A 78 2.72 5.26 -10.12
CA LYS A 78 3.73 6.29 -10.36
C LYS A 78 5.12 5.69 -10.46
N LEU A 79 5.44 4.70 -9.64
CA LEU A 79 6.77 4.09 -9.57
C LEU A 79 6.94 2.95 -10.58
N SER A 80 5.87 2.25 -10.95
CA SER A 80 5.88 1.27 -12.04
C SER A 80 6.28 1.88 -13.39
N LYS A 81 5.94 3.15 -13.62
CA LYS A 81 6.36 3.88 -14.85
C LYS A 81 7.84 4.24 -14.88
N LYS A 82 8.55 4.10 -13.76
CA LYS A 82 9.96 4.49 -13.60
C LYS A 82 10.89 3.32 -13.38
N ALA A 83 10.40 2.21 -12.83
CA ALA A 83 11.15 0.98 -12.70
C ALA A 83 11.28 0.27 -14.07
N ASP A 84 12.35 -0.51 -14.26
CA ASP A 84 12.64 -1.19 -15.52
C ASP A 84 12.15 -2.66 -15.52
N ARG A 85 12.53 -3.44 -14.51
CA ARG A 85 12.24 -4.90 -14.46
C ARG A 85 11.62 -5.39 -13.16
N LEU A 86 11.96 -4.77 -12.05
CA LEU A 86 11.55 -5.17 -10.71
C LEU A 86 11.06 -3.95 -9.95
N LEU A 87 9.95 -4.06 -9.24
CA LEU A 87 9.48 -3.05 -8.30
C LEU A 87 9.21 -3.73 -6.96
N ILE A 88 9.83 -3.20 -5.90
CA ILE A 88 9.57 -3.66 -4.54
C ILE A 88 8.43 -2.81 -3.96
N CYS A 89 7.44 -3.43 -3.32
CA CYS A 89 6.34 -2.72 -2.68
C CYS A 89 6.33 -3.03 -1.19
N ASP A 90 6.49 -2.01 -0.35
CA ASP A 90 6.18 -2.08 1.07
C ASP A 90 4.66 -1.95 1.21
N THR A 91 3.99 -3.11 1.33
CA THR A 91 2.52 -3.31 1.29
C THR A 91 1.85 -3.09 -0.06
N ASP A 92 0.59 -3.50 -0.13
CA ASP A 92 -0.37 -3.29 -1.21
C ASP A 92 -1.80 -3.22 -0.65
N LEU A 93 -2.82 -3.33 -1.50
CA LEU A 93 -4.23 -3.27 -1.07
C LEU A 93 -4.65 -4.46 -0.22
N LEU A 94 -3.96 -5.61 -0.32
CA LEU A 94 -4.21 -6.75 0.54
C LEU A 94 -3.94 -6.41 2.00
N GLU A 95 -2.88 -5.66 2.29
CA GLU A 95 -2.58 -5.17 3.66
C GLU A 95 -3.75 -4.32 4.19
N THR A 96 -4.24 -3.38 3.38
CA THR A 96 -5.34 -2.50 3.79
C THR A 96 -6.65 -3.28 4.00
N LYS A 97 -6.94 -4.27 3.14
CA LYS A 97 -8.08 -5.19 3.32
C LYS A 97 -7.97 -5.96 4.64
N VAL A 98 -6.83 -6.61 4.88
CA VAL A 98 -6.61 -7.43 6.08
C VAL A 98 -6.66 -6.57 7.35
N TYR A 99 -6.10 -5.37 7.30
CA TYR A 99 -6.24 -4.39 8.38
C TYR A 99 -7.72 -4.06 8.65
N SER A 100 -8.50 -3.80 7.60
CA SER A 100 -9.93 -3.52 7.72
C SER A 100 -10.67 -4.66 8.44
N GLU A 101 -10.46 -5.89 7.97
CA GLU A 101 -11.11 -7.07 8.52
C GLU A 101 -10.70 -7.32 9.98
N ALA A 102 -9.42 -7.12 10.31
CA ALA A 102 -8.88 -7.36 11.64
C ALA A 102 -9.39 -6.34 12.68
N TYR A 103 -9.45 -5.06 12.32
CA TYR A 103 -9.75 -3.99 13.27
C TYR A 103 -11.20 -3.51 13.26
N TYR A 104 -11.97 -3.82 12.21
CA TYR A 104 -13.36 -3.36 12.06
C TYR A 104 -14.37 -4.51 11.95
N LEU A 105 -14.30 -5.48 12.87
CA LEU A 105 -15.28 -6.56 13.03
C LEU A 105 -15.52 -7.40 11.76
N GLY A 106 -14.47 -7.64 10.98
CA GLY A 106 -14.57 -8.38 9.72
C GLY A 106 -15.19 -7.57 8.57
N TYR A 107 -15.48 -6.28 8.76
CA TYR A 107 -15.93 -5.42 7.68
C TYR A 107 -14.76 -5.04 6.76
N CYS A 108 -14.99 -5.15 5.46
CA CYS A 108 -14.17 -4.53 4.43
C CYS A 108 -15.10 -3.79 3.47
N ASP A 109 -14.69 -2.58 3.05
CA ASP A 109 -15.43 -1.88 2.01
C ASP A 109 -15.42 -2.71 0.71
N PRO A 110 -16.56 -2.89 0.02
CA PRO A 110 -16.63 -3.70 -1.20
C PRO A 110 -15.70 -3.25 -2.31
N ILE A 111 -15.39 -1.94 -2.38
CA ILE A 111 -14.42 -1.41 -3.34
C ILE A 111 -13.02 -1.92 -2.99
N LEU A 112 -12.63 -1.84 -1.71
CA LEU A 112 -11.34 -2.33 -1.26
C LEU A 112 -11.23 -3.85 -1.43
N GLU A 113 -12.26 -4.60 -1.03
CA GLU A 113 -12.29 -6.05 -1.11
C GLU A 113 -12.11 -6.55 -2.56
N ARG A 114 -12.83 -5.93 -3.50
CA ARG A 114 -12.75 -6.26 -4.92
C ARG A 114 -11.35 -6.02 -5.49
N ASN A 115 -10.72 -4.91 -5.12
CA ASN A 115 -9.45 -4.48 -5.73
C ASN A 115 -8.20 -5.04 -5.03
N ALA A 116 -8.32 -5.52 -3.79
CA ALA A 116 -7.20 -6.10 -3.04
C ALA A 116 -6.76 -7.49 -3.52
N LEU A 117 -7.56 -8.15 -4.38
CA LEU A 117 -7.33 -9.51 -4.87
C LEU A 117 -7.05 -9.57 -6.38
N LEU A 118 -6.84 -8.41 -7.02
CA LEU A 118 -6.63 -8.26 -8.47
C LEU A 118 -5.21 -7.81 -8.77
#